data_AF-A0A1F6A2X4-F1
#
_entry.id   AF-A0A1F6A2X4-F1
#
_cell.length_a   1.000
_cell.length_b   1.000
_cell.length_c   1.000
_cell.angle_alpha   90.00
_cell.angle_beta   90.00
_cell.angle_gamma   90.00
#
_symmetry.space_group_name_H-M   'P 1'
#
loop_
_entity.id
_entity.type
_entity.pdbx_description
1 polymer ?
#
loop_
_entity_poly.entity_id
_entity_poly.type
_entity_poly.pdbx_seq_one_letter_code
_entity_poly.pdbx_strand_id
1 'polypeptide(L)'
;MLITRPNHDITTDYLFFWSEDLIKQAQKSGIRVVDLSKKRANKKEFISVLKKIGMKFIVFNGHGDQSTITGYDNEPIIQANDNENLLYAKVVYARSCQSAKYLGKKSISKGCIAYLGYDDDFVFMIEVDKITHPFEDKTAKLFLDPSNYLVLSLFKGHTVYQASQRSKEKYRKTILKLMTSVAKKEDKDLIPFLARDYIHQVCLGDQNATI
;
A
#
# COMPACT_ATOMS: atom_id res chain seq x y z
N MET A 1 -0.20 10.10 9.96
CA MET A 1 -0.18 9.40 8.67
C MET A 1 -0.36 10.38 7.54
N LEU A 2 0.57 10.41 6.59
CA LEU A 2 0.38 11.02 5.27
C LEU A 2 -0.04 9.91 4.30
N ILE A 3 -1.13 10.11 3.56
CA ILE A 3 -1.59 9.14 2.56
C ILE A 3 -1.78 9.81 1.20
N THR A 4 -1.27 9.18 0.13
CA THR A 4 -1.58 9.58 -1.26
C THR A 4 -2.75 8.75 -1.77
N ARG A 5 -3.71 9.39 -2.44
CA ARG A 5 -4.85 8.71 -3.08
C ARG A 5 -5.12 9.34 -4.44
N PRO A 6 -4.31 9.07 -5.47
CA PRO A 6 -4.65 9.44 -6.85
C PRO A 6 -5.89 8.65 -7.32
N ASN A 7 -6.57 9.11 -8.37
CA ASN A 7 -7.78 8.48 -8.91
C ASN A 7 -7.99 8.85 -10.40
N HIS A 8 -6.96 8.63 -11.22
CA HIS A 8 -6.97 9.02 -12.64
C HIS A 8 -7.17 7.83 -13.59
N ASP A 9 -7.15 6.61 -13.08
CA ASP A 9 -7.44 5.38 -13.81
C ASP A 9 -8.14 4.36 -12.90
N ILE A 10 -8.57 3.23 -13.47
CA ILE A 10 -9.32 2.19 -12.75
C ILE A 10 -8.54 1.68 -11.53
N THR A 11 -7.24 1.40 -11.70
CA THR A 11 -6.41 0.86 -10.62
C THR A 11 -6.33 1.84 -9.44
N THR A 12 -6.02 3.09 -9.74
CA THR A 12 -5.89 4.14 -8.72
C THR A 12 -7.24 4.50 -8.11
N ASP A 13 -8.34 4.40 -8.85
CA ASP A 13 -9.69 4.58 -8.32
C ASP A 13 -10.06 3.51 -7.28
N TYR A 14 -9.76 2.23 -7.54
CA TYR A 14 -9.91 1.18 -6.53
C TYR A 14 -9.06 1.48 -5.28
N LEU A 15 -7.78 1.82 -5.44
CA LEU A 15 -6.94 2.17 -4.30
C LEU A 15 -7.44 3.42 -3.55
N PHE A 16 -8.01 4.39 -4.25
CA PHE A 16 -8.60 5.60 -3.69
C PHE A 16 -9.73 5.27 -2.71
N PHE A 17 -10.71 4.49 -3.17
CA PHE A 17 -11.88 4.11 -2.38
C PHE A 17 -11.49 3.18 -1.24
N TRP A 18 -10.76 2.10 -1.53
CA TRP A 18 -10.37 1.12 -0.51
C TRP A 18 -9.47 1.71 0.60
N SER A 19 -8.79 2.83 0.33
CA SER A 19 -8.01 3.55 1.35
C SER A 19 -8.85 4.43 2.28
N GLU A 20 -10.12 4.68 2.00
CA GLU A 20 -10.96 5.48 2.90
C GLU A 20 -11.18 4.81 4.24
N ASP A 21 -11.26 3.47 4.29
CA ASP A 21 -11.33 2.73 5.55
C ASP A 21 -10.07 3.00 6.39
N LEU A 22 -8.88 3.02 5.78
CA LEU A 22 -7.64 3.35 6.49
C LEU A 22 -7.69 4.75 7.12
N ILE A 23 -8.24 5.74 6.42
CA ILE A 23 -8.40 7.10 6.94
C ILE A 23 -9.35 7.11 8.14
N LYS A 24 -10.52 6.48 8.00
CA LYS A 24 -11.54 6.40 9.06
C LYS A 24 -10.97 5.70 10.31
N GLN A 25 -10.24 4.60 10.13
CA GLN A 25 -9.66 3.85 11.23
C GLN A 25 -8.49 4.60 11.89
N ALA A 26 -7.65 5.27 11.11
CA ALA A 26 -6.59 6.13 11.66
C ALA A 26 -7.16 7.22 12.57
N GLN A 27 -8.21 7.91 12.12
CA GLN A 27 -8.88 8.95 12.90
C GLN A 27 -9.50 8.39 14.19
N LYS A 28 -10.17 7.22 14.13
CA LYS A 28 -10.70 6.53 15.31
C LYS A 28 -9.60 6.14 16.31
N SER A 29 -8.41 5.80 15.82
CA SER A 29 -7.23 5.51 16.64
C SER A 29 -6.48 6.76 17.10
N GLY A 30 -7.02 7.97 16.90
CA GLY A 30 -6.38 9.23 17.31
C GLY A 30 -5.16 9.63 16.46
N ILE A 31 -4.93 8.97 15.33
CA ILE A 31 -3.80 9.25 14.44
C ILE A 31 -4.16 10.44 13.56
N ARG A 32 -3.34 11.50 13.61
CA ARG A 32 -3.47 12.64 12.69
C ARG A 32 -3.28 12.18 11.24
N VAL A 33 -4.26 12.48 10.39
CA VAL A 33 -4.22 12.12 8.95
C VAL A 33 -4.06 13.38 8.09
N VAL A 34 -3.18 13.31 7.10
CA VAL A 34 -3.12 14.25 5.98
C VAL A 34 -3.38 13.46 4.71
N ASP A 35 -4.52 13.73 4.08
CA ASP A 35 -4.97 13.07 2.86
C ASP A 35 -4.63 13.93 1.63
N LEU A 36 -3.77 13.39 0.77
CA LEU A 36 -3.45 13.94 -0.54
C LEU A 36 -4.28 13.20 -1.59
N SER A 37 -5.55 13.60 -1.72
CA SER A 37 -6.52 13.00 -2.61
C SER A 37 -6.53 13.60 -4.02
N LYS A 38 -6.82 12.77 -5.02
CA LYS A 38 -6.95 13.13 -6.43
C LYS A 38 -5.71 13.89 -6.92
N LYS A 39 -5.89 15.03 -7.59
CA LYS A 39 -4.83 15.93 -8.06
C LYS A 39 -3.85 16.39 -6.99
N ARG A 40 -4.20 16.31 -5.71
CA ARG A 40 -3.29 16.67 -4.60
C ARG A 40 -2.26 15.58 -4.31
N ALA A 41 -2.43 14.36 -4.81
CA ALA A 41 -1.42 13.32 -4.79
C ALA A 41 -0.28 13.65 -5.77
N ASN A 42 0.51 14.68 -5.49
CA ASN A 42 1.61 15.13 -6.34
C ASN A 42 2.85 15.50 -5.53
N LYS A 43 4.01 15.56 -6.20
CA LYS A 43 5.32 15.84 -5.59
C LYS A 43 5.35 17.17 -4.79
N LYS A 44 4.73 18.22 -5.32
CA LYS A 44 4.72 19.56 -4.69
C LYS A 44 3.97 19.55 -3.35
N GLU A 45 2.75 19.04 -3.34
CA GLU A 45 1.93 18.93 -2.13
C GLU A 45 2.58 17.98 -1.11
N PHE A 46 3.10 16.84 -1.57
CA PHE A 46 3.82 15.87 -0.74
C PHE A 46 4.99 16.52 0.00
N ILE A 47 5.88 17.21 -0.72
CA ILE A 47 7.02 17.92 -0.12
C ILE A 47 6.56 19.02 0.85
N SER A 48 5.52 19.78 0.49
CA SER A 48 4.95 20.83 1.34
C SER A 48 4.45 20.26 2.68
N VAL A 49 3.75 19.12 2.66
CA VAL A 49 3.26 18.45 3.87
C VAL A 49 4.42 17.95 4.73
N LEU A 50 5.43 17.31 4.13
CA LEU A 50 6.58 16.81 4.88
C LEU A 50 7.33 17.93 5.61
N LYS A 51 7.53 19.08 4.95
CA LYS A 51 8.21 20.23 5.54
C LYS A 51 7.43 20.89 6.67
N LYS A 52 6.09 21.00 6.53
CA LYS A 52 5.25 21.76 7.47
C LYS A 52 4.77 20.95 8.67
N ILE A 53 4.53 19.65 8.50
CA ILE A 53 3.81 18.84 9.49
C ILE A 53 4.67 17.72 10.07
N GLY A 54 5.79 17.35 9.44
CA GLY A 54 6.72 16.38 10.01
C GLY A 54 6.14 14.96 10.14
N MET A 55 5.42 14.49 9.13
CA MET A 55 4.80 13.15 9.14
C MET A 55 5.85 12.03 9.23
N LYS A 56 5.64 11.09 10.15
CA LYS A 56 6.52 9.93 10.42
C LYS A 56 6.09 8.63 9.74
N PHE A 57 4.79 8.48 9.46
CA PHE A 57 4.23 7.34 8.75
C PHE A 57 3.59 7.79 7.43
N ILE A 58 3.96 7.14 6.33
CA ILE A 58 3.50 7.44 4.97
C ILE A 58 2.90 6.19 4.34
N VAL A 59 1.73 6.35 3.71
CA VAL A 59 1.08 5.34 2.87
C VAL A 59 1.02 5.87 1.44
N PHE A 60 1.65 5.17 0.51
CA PHE A 60 1.56 5.46 -0.91
C PHE A 60 0.55 4.54 -1.59
N ASN A 61 -0.33 5.14 -2.37
CA ASN A 61 -1.12 4.49 -3.38
C ASN A 61 -0.82 5.13 -4.73
N GLY A 62 -0.67 4.29 -5.75
CA GLY A 62 -0.39 4.73 -7.10
C GLY A 62 0.29 3.63 -7.90
N HIS A 63 0.58 3.93 -9.15
CA HIS A 63 1.46 3.08 -9.94
C HIS A 63 2.91 3.25 -9.48
N GLY A 64 3.80 2.51 -10.14
CA GLY A 64 5.23 2.65 -9.95
C GLY A 64 6.00 1.54 -10.62
N ASP A 65 7.29 1.59 -10.37
CA ASP A 65 8.25 0.59 -10.82
C ASP A 65 9.32 0.40 -9.74
N GLN A 66 10.37 -0.35 -10.07
CA GLN A 66 11.48 -0.61 -9.16
C GLN A 66 12.13 0.67 -8.58
N SER A 67 12.07 1.80 -9.26
CA SER A 67 12.73 3.06 -8.95
C SER A 67 11.80 4.21 -8.60
N THR A 68 10.50 4.11 -8.89
CA THR A 68 9.57 5.24 -8.84
C THR A 68 8.24 4.88 -8.18
N ILE A 69 7.74 5.77 -7.32
CA ILE A 69 6.32 5.81 -6.88
C ILE A 69 5.66 7.02 -7.55
N THR A 70 4.52 6.81 -8.20
CA THR A 70 3.78 7.87 -8.88
C THR A 70 2.57 8.35 -8.08
N GLY A 71 2.10 9.53 -8.45
CA GLY A 71 0.91 10.19 -7.93
C GLY A 71 -0.20 10.26 -8.95
N TYR A 72 -0.91 11.38 -8.95
CA TYR A 72 -1.96 11.66 -9.92
C TYR A 72 -1.37 11.78 -11.33
N ASP A 73 -2.06 11.20 -12.30
CA ASP A 73 -1.68 11.17 -13.72
C ASP A 73 -0.32 10.49 -13.98
N ASN A 74 0.06 9.56 -13.11
CA ASN A 74 1.36 8.87 -13.12
C ASN A 74 2.58 9.77 -12.96
N GLU A 75 2.39 11.00 -12.48
CA GLU A 75 3.49 11.92 -12.19
C GLU A 75 4.35 11.41 -11.02
N PRO A 76 5.69 11.33 -11.16
CA PRO A 76 6.56 10.83 -10.10
C PRO A 76 6.49 11.66 -8.80
N ILE A 77 6.35 11.00 -7.65
CA ILE A 77 6.44 11.62 -6.32
C ILE A 77 7.80 11.33 -5.69
N ILE A 78 8.18 10.06 -5.60
CA ILE A 78 9.46 9.59 -5.07
C ILE A 78 10.19 8.79 -6.14
N GLN A 79 11.47 9.10 -6.35
CA GLN A 79 12.34 8.46 -7.31
C GLN A 79 13.69 8.13 -6.67
N ALA A 80 14.20 6.95 -6.95
CA ALA A 80 15.51 6.51 -6.48
C ALA A 80 16.63 7.30 -7.17
N ASN A 81 17.62 7.74 -6.38
CA ASN A 81 18.72 8.62 -6.80
C ASN A 81 18.29 10.04 -7.18
N ASP A 82 17.09 10.49 -6.79
CA ASP A 82 16.63 11.88 -6.91
C ASP A 82 16.27 12.41 -5.53
N ASN A 83 15.20 11.88 -4.94
CA ASN A 83 14.57 12.46 -3.77
C ASN A 83 14.12 11.42 -2.72
N GLU A 84 14.66 10.20 -2.75
CA GLU A 84 14.34 9.15 -1.77
C GLU A 84 14.71 9.54 -0.33
N ASN A 85 15.62 10.51 -0.14
CA ASN A 85 15.96 11.09 1.15
C ASN A 85 14.79 11.82 1.82
N LEU A 86 13.73 12.18 1.07
CA LEU A 86 12.47 12.66 1.65
C LEU A 86 11.82 11.63 2.59
N LEU A 87 12.21 10.36 2.50
CA LEU A 87 11.75 9.27 3.36
C LEU A 87 12.63 9.04 4.60
N TYR A 88 13.63 9.90 4.85
CA TYR A 88 14.47 9.84 6.04
C TYR A 88 13.66 9.89 7.35
N ALA A 89 14.00 8.99 8.28
CA ALA A 89 13.37 8.82 9.58
C ALA A 89 11.85 8.55 9.51
N LYS A 90 11.40 7.80 8.49
CA LYS A 90 9.99 7.45 8.29
C LYS A 90 9.77 5.96 8.18
N VAL A 91 8.57 5.53 8.57
CA VAL A 91 7.99 4.24 8.21
C VAL A 91 7.13 4.45 6.97
N VAL A 92 7.32 3.61 5.94
CA VAL A 92 6.63 3.73 4.65
C VAL A 92 5.91 2.44 4.33
N TYR A 93 4.66 2.53 3.90
CA TYR A 93 3.96 1.46 3.19
C TYR A 93 3.62 1.91 1.77
N ALA A 94 3.99 1.14 0.75
CA ALA A 94 3.75 1.48 -0.64
C ALA A 94 2.98 0.36 -1.37
N ARG A 95 1.75 0.67 -1.79
CA ARG A 95 1.03 -0.07 -2.84
C ARG A 95 1.39 0.54 -4.18
N SER A 96 2.58 0.18 -4.64
CA SER A 96 3.20 0.67 -5.87
C SER A 96 4.16 -0.41 -6.36
N CYS A 97 3.92 -0.91 -7.57
CA CYS A 97 4.55 -2.11 -8.12
C CYS A 97 6.07 -2.07 -8.04
N GLN A 98 6.68 -3.16 -7.58
CA GLN A 98 8.14 -3.36 -7.52
C GLN A 98 8.92 -2.32 -6.71
N SER A 99 8.29 -1.33 -6.10
CA SER A 99 8.98 -0.20 -5.47
C SER A 99 9.91 -0.63 -4.34
N ALA A 100 9.70 -1.78 -3.70
CA ALA A 100 10.61 -2.29 -2.68
C ALA A 100 11.86 -2.99 -3.26
N LYS A 101 11.85 -3.33 -4.55
CA LYS A 101 12.94 -4.06 -5.23
C LYS A 101 14.24 -3.27 -5.26
N TYR A 102 14.15 -1.96 -5.59
CA TYR A 102 15.29 -1.04 -5.65
C TYR A 102 15.07 0.23 -4.83
N LEU A 103 13.99 0.99 -5.06
CA LEU A 103 13.70 2.24 -4.36
C LEU A 103 13.61 2.03 -2.85
N GLY A 104 12.88 1.02 -2.36
CA GLY A 104 12.76 0.73 -0.93
C GLY A 104 14.12 0.46 -0.28
N LYS A 105 14.97 -0.38 -0.89
CA LYS A 105 16.34 -0.62 -0.41
C LYS A 105 17.19 0.67 -0.40
N LYS A 106 17.06 1.48 -1.45
CA LYS A 106 17.73 2.78 -1.54
C LYS A 106 17.25 3.72 -0.42
N SER A 107 15.95 3.81 -0.16
CA SER A 107 15.38 4.60 0.92
C SER A 107 15.91 4.17 2.28
N ILE A 108 16.01 2.87 2.56
CA ILE A 108 16.64 2.35 3.80
C ILE A 108 18.11 2.82 3.90
N SER A 109 18.89 2.69 2.82
CA SER A 109 20.29 3.18 2.81
C SER A 109 20.43 4.70 3.05
N LYS A 110 19.35 5.45 2.83
CA LYS A 110 19.27 6.90 3.07
C LYS A 110 18.58 7.25 4.39
N GLY A 111 18.36 6.28 5.28
CA GLY A 111 17.84 6.51 6.64
C GLY A 111 16.33 6.43 6.77
N CYS A 112 15.61 5.88 5.80
CA CYS A 112 14.23 5.41 6.04
C CYS A 112 14.26 4.30 7.12
N ILE A 113 13.36 4.36 8.10
CA ILE A 113 13.34 3.44 9.24
C ILE A 113 12.93 2.06 8.76
N ALA A 114 11.79 1.99 8.07
CA ALA A 114 11.25 0.77 7.53
C ALA A 114 10.46 1.04 6.26
N TYR A 115 10.57 0.12 5.30
CA TYR A 115 9.87 0.20 4.03
C TYR A 115 9.11 -1.11 3.79
N LEU A 116 7.78 -1.03 3.81
CA LEU A 116 6.88 -2.11 3.48
C LEU A 116 6.32 -1.88 2.07
N GLY A 117 6.32 -2.90 1.23
CA GLY A 117 5.85 -2.80 -0.14
C GLY A 117 6.04 -4.11 -0.85
N TYR A 118 6.24 -4.06 -2.17
CA TYR A 118 6.33 -5.25 -3.02
C TYR A 118 7.63 -5.25 -3.82
N ASP A 119 8.32 -6.39 -3.86
CA ASP A 119 9.53 -6.60 -4.67
C ASP A 119 9.23 -7.15 -6.07
N ASP A 120 7.96 -7.38 -6.36
CA ASP A 120 7.36 -7.66 -7.67
C ASP A 120 6.06 -6.84 -7.82
N ASP A 121 5.31 -7.03 -8.90
CA ASP A 121 4.02 -6.37 -9.13
C ASP A 121 2.99 -6.73 -8.04
N PHE A 122 2.32 -5.71 -7.52
CA PHE A 122 1.12 -5.86 -6.71
C PHE A 122 -0.08 -5.98 -7.65
N VAL A 123 -0.87 -7.04 -7.51
CA VAL A 123 -1.94 -7.34 -8.46
C VAL A 123 -3.26 -7.53 -7.73
N PHE A 124 -4.32 -6.92 -8.24
CA PHE A 124 -5.68 -7.25 -7.83
C PHE A 124 -6.58 -7.39 -9.05
N MET A 125 -7.50 -8.34 -8.96
CA MET A 125 -8.53 -8.57 -9.97
C MET A 125 -9.81 -7.82 -9.56
N ILE A 126 -10.61 -7.45 -10.55
CA ILE A 126 -11.84 -6.69 -10.36
C ILE A 126 -13.01 -7.33 -11.12
N GLU A 127 -14.22 -7.07 -10.64
CA GLU A 127 -15.47 -7.32 -11.35
C GLU A 127 -15.77 -6.12 -12.26
N VAL A 128 -15.86 -6.33 -13.57
CA VAL A 128 -16.01 -5.23 -14.56
C VAL A 128 -17.29 -4.42 -14.32
N ASP A 129 -18.38 -5.06 -13.88
CA ASP A 129 -19.63 -4.41 -13.52
C ASP A 129 -19.58 -3.65 -12.17
N LYS A 130 -18.47 -3.76 -11.43
CA LYS A 130 -18.23 -3.09 -10.15
C LYS A 130 -17.24 -1.94 -10.22
N ILE A 131 -16.74 -1.58 -11.40
CA ILE A 131 -15.80 -0.46 -11.58
C ILE A 131 -16.32 0.84 -10.96
N THR A 132 -17.62 1.14 -11.07
CA THR A 132 -18.21 2.35 -10.48
C THR A 132 -18.65 2.19 -9.02
N HIS A 133 -18.55 0.98 -8.46
CA HIS A 133 -18.88 0.67 -7.06
C HIS A 133 -17.78 -0.19 -6.40
N PRO A 134 -16.52 0.30 -6.28
CA PRO A 134 -15.38 -0.55 -5.90
C PRO A 134 -15.50 -1.26 -4.54
N PHE A 135 -16.30 -0.74 -3.60
CA PHE A 135 -16.52 -1.37 -2.29
C PHE A 135 -17.44 -2.60 -2.34
N GLU A 136 -18.26 -2.72 -3.39
CA GLU A 136 -19.13 -3.87 -3.60
C GLU A 136 -18.43 -5.01 -4.34
N ASP A 137 -17.25 -4.74 -4.90
CA ASP A 137 -16.44 -5.71 -5.64
C ASP A 137 -15.86 -6.76 -4.68
N LYS A 138 -16.43 -7.96 -4.74
CA LYS A 138 -16.03 -9.08 -3.87
C LYS A 138 -14.71 -9.67 -4.30
N THR A 139 -14.38 -9.59 -5.59
CA THR A 139 -13.11 -10.04 -6.14
C THR A 139 -11.96 -9.16 -5.67
N ALA A 140 -12.06 -7.84 -5.85
CA ALA A 140 -11.04 -6.89 -5.41
C ALA A 140 -10.84 -6.93 -3.89
N LYS A 141 -11.93 -7.15 -3.13
CA LYS A 141 -11.87 -7.34 -1.68
C LYS A 141 -10.89 -8.43 -1.25
N LEU A 142 -10.77 -9.52 -2.01
CA LEU A 142 -9.87 -10.64 -1.67
C LEU A 142 -8.40 -10.20 -1.58
N PHE A 143 -8.02 -9.16 -2.32
CA PHE A 143 -6.66 -8.60 -2.40
C PHE A 143 -6.51 -7.38 -1.48
N LEU A 144 -7.46 -6.44 -1.55
CA LEU A 144 -7.34 -5.14 -0.88
C LEU A 144 -7.61 -5.23 0.63
N ASP A 145 -8.42 -6.19 1.10
CA ASP A 145 -8.60 -6.42 2.55
C ASP A 145 -7.29 -6.87 3.22
N PRO A 146 -6.57 -7.90 2.73
CA PRO A 146 -5.25 -8.24 3.24
C PRO A 146 -4.27 -7.06 3.16
N SER A 147 -4.17 -6.37 2.02
CA SER A 147 -3.25 -5.23 1.86
C SER A 147 -3.51 -4.12 2.89
N ASN A 148 -4.78 -3.74 3.08
CA ASN A 148 -5.18 -2.74 4.08
C ASN A 148 -4.88 -3.20 5.50
N TYR A 149 -4.99 -4.51 5.78
CA TYR A 149 -4.80 -5.04 7.12
C TYR A 149 -3.38 -4.88 7.64
N LEU A 150 -2.39 -4.71 6.77
CA LEU A 150 -1.04 -4.30 7.16
C LEU A 150 -1.09 -2.97 7.92
N VAL A 151 -1.69 -1.94 7.31
CA VAL A 151 -1.80 -0.60 7.90
C VAL A 151 -2.67 -0.63 9.16
N LEU A 152 -3.79 -1.37 9.13
CA LEU A 152 -4.65 -1.53 10.31
C LEU A 152 -3.94 -2.23 11.47
N SER A 153 -2.97 -3.11 11.20
CA SER A 153 -2.17 -3.75 12.23
C SER A 153 -1.19 -2.78 12.88
N LEU A 154 -0.60 -1.86 12.10
CA LEU A 154 0.25 -0.79 12.62
C LEU A 154 -0.52 0.17 13.53
N PHE A 155 -1.76 0.54 13.18
CA PHE A 155 -2.61 1.37 14.04
C PHE A 155 -2.89 0.75 15.41
N LYS A 156 -2.73 -0.58 15.53
CA LYS A 156 -2.90 -1.33 16.79
C LYS A 156 -1.60 -1.46 17.59
N GLY A 157 -0.53 -0.75 17.20
CA GLY A 157 0.75 -0.74 17.91
C GLY A 157 1.66 -1.94 17.63
N HIS A 158 1.34 -2.75 16.61
CA HIS A 158 2.24 -3.84 16.19
C HIS A 158 3.48 -3.28 15.50
N THR A 159 4.59 -4.02 15.57
CA THR A 159 5.78 -3.69 14.80
C THR A 159 5.54 -3.85 13.30
N VAL A 160 6.37 -3.21 12.48
CA VAL A 160 6.30 -3.35 11.01
C VAL A 160 6.41 -4.81 10.56
N TYR A 161 7.24 -5.63 11.22
CA TYR A 161 7.32 -7.06 10.94
C TYR A 161 6.02 -7.78 11.26
N GLN A 162 5.48 -7.57 12.46
CA GLN A 162 4.21 -8.19 12.87
C GLN A 162 3.05 -7.78 11.96
N ALA A 163 2.98 -6.51 11.55
CA ALA A 163 1.99 -6.01 10.61
C ALA A 163 2.10 -6.69 9.24
N SER A 164 3.32 -6.83 8.72
CA SER A 164 3.58 -7.56 7.46
C SER A 164 3.12 -9.01 7.55
N GLN A 165 3.49 -9.74 8.61
CA GLN A 165 3.10 -11.13 8.80
C GLN A 165 1.58 -11.31 8.95
N ARG A 166 0.92 -10.38 9.66
CA ARG A 166 -0.55 -10.39 9.82
C ARG A 166 -1.28 -10.16 8.50
N SER A 167 -0.77 -9.30 7.62
CA SER A 167 -1.28 -9.13 6.25
C SER A 167 -1.08 -10.41 5.42
N LYS A 168 0.13 -10.97 5.46
CA LYS A 168 0.45 -12.24 4.78
C LYS A 168 -0.46 -13.39 5.25
N GLU A 169 -0.74 -13.48 6.55
CA GLU A 169 -1.66 -14.48 7.09
C GLU A 169 -3.09 -14.30 6.57
N LYS A 170 -3.53 -13.05 6.31
CA LYS A 170 -4.82 -12.82 5.65
C LYS A 170 -4.82 -13.33 4.22
N TYR A 171 -3.80 -13.05 3.42
CA TYR A 171 -3.68 -13.64 2.08
C TYR A 171 -3.69 -15.16 2.14
N ARG A 172 -2.90 -15.76 3.05
CA ARG A 172 -2.85 -17.23 3.23
C ARG A 172 -4.22 -17.81 3.53
N LYS A 173 -4.98 -17.22 4.45
CA LYS A 173 -6.36 -17.64 4.76
C LYS A 173 -7.30 -17.51 3.56
N THR A 174 -7.19 -16.42 2.80
CA THR A 174 -7.96 -16.24 1.57
C THR A 174 -7.62 -17.35 0.56
N ILE A 175 -6.35 -17.59 0.27
CA ILE A 175 -5.90 -18.64 -0.64
C ILE A 175 -6.43 -20.01 -0.22
N LEU A 176 -6.28 -20.39 1.06
CA LEU A 176 -6.77 -21.67 1.56
C LEU A 176 -8.28 -21.83 1.40
N LYS A 177 -9.06 -20.75 1.60
CA LYS A 177 -10.51 -20.76 1.36
C LYS A 177 -10.83 -21.04 -0.11
N LEU A 178 -10.10 -20.43 -1.04
CA LEU A 178 -10.32 -20.61 -2.48
C LEU A 178 -9.86 -21.99 -2.98
N MET A 179 -8.90 -22.62 -2.31
CA MET A 179 -8.45 -23.99 -2.63
C MET A 179 -9.47 -25.09 -2.26
N THR A 180 -10.49 -24.76 -1.47
CA THR A 180 -11.50 -25.76 -1.06
C THR A 180 -12.30 -26.30 -2.24
N SER A 181 -12.84 -27.51 -2.12
CA SER A 181 -13.68 -28.14 -3.15
C SER A 181 -14.98 -27.36 -3.42
N VAL A 182 -15.43 -26.55 -2.46
CA VAL A 182 -16.67 -25.75 -2.53
C VAL A 182 -16.50 -24.43 -3.29
N ALA A 183 -15.26 -23.94 -3.45
CA ALA A 183 -15.01 -22.69 -4.18
C ALA A 183 -15.27 -22.86 -5.68
N LYS A 184 -15.82 -21.80 -6.31
CA LYS A 184 -16.05 -21.79 -7.77
C LYS A 184 -14.72 -21.86 -8.51
N LYS A 185 -14.74 -22.38 -9.74
CA LYS A 185 -13.54 -22.46 -10.58
C LYS A 185 -12.91 -21.07 -10.80
N GLU A 186 -13.74 -20.08 -11.11
CA GLU A 186 -13.31 -18.68 -11.32
C GLU A 186 -12.56 -18.12 -10.11
N ASP A 187 -13.01 -18.44 -8.88
CA ASP A 187 -12.33 -18.02 -7.67
C ASP A 187 -10.95 -18.70 -7.51
N LYS A 188 -10.80 -19.94 -7.99
CA LYS A 188 -9.53 -20.68 -7.95
C LYS A 188 -8.49 -20.07 -8.89
N ASP A 189 -8.94 -19.50 -10.01
CA ASP A 189 -8.06 -18.83 -10.98
C ASP A 189 -7.42 -17.54 -10.40
N LEU A 190 -7.95 -17.03 -9.26
CA LEU A 190 -7.38 -15.90 -8.52
C LEU A 190 -6.16 -16.28 -7.66
N ILE A 191 -5.99 -17.57 -7.34
CA ILE A 191 -4.97 -18.04 -6.39
C ILE A 191 -3.54 -17.61 -6.78
N PRO A 192 -3.10 -17.72 -8.04
CA PRO A 192 -1.75 -17.30 -8.42
C PRO A 192 -1.47 -15.82 -8.16
N PHE A 193 -2.47 -14.95 -8.35
CA PHE A 193 -2.35 -13.51 -8.10
C PHE A 193 -2.29 -13.21 -6.60
N LEU A 194 -3.14 -13.86 -5.80
CA LEU A 194 -3.09 -13.74 -4.34
C LEU A 194 -1.76 -14.28 -3.77
N ALA A 195 -1.25 -15.37 -4.33
CA ALA A 195 0.03 -15.95 -3.93
C ALA A 195 1.20 -15.02 -4.28
N ARG A 196 1.13 -14.33 -5.43
CA ARG A 196 2.10 -13.29 -5.81
C ARG A 196 2.16 -12.20 -4.75
N ASP A 197 1.03 -11.57 -4.40
CA ASP A 197 1.00 -10.53 -3.37
C ASP A 197 1.50 -11.02 -2.00
N TYR A 198 1.14 -12.26 -1.63
CA TYR A 198 1.59 -12.91 -0.39
C TYR A 198 3.12 -13.11 -0.35
N ILE A 199 3.70 -13.63 -1.42
CA ILE A 199 5.14 -13.93 -1.51
C ILE A 199 5.93 -12.63 -1.57
N HIS A 200 5.54 -11.73 -2.47
CA HIS A 200 6.31 -10.54 -2.85
C HIS A 200 6.10 -9.33 -1.95
N GLN A 201 5.16 -9.37 -1.00
CA GLN A 201 5.11 -8.37 0.06
C GLN A 201 6.37 -8.50 0.94
N VAL A 202 7.14 -7.42 1.07
CA VAL A 202 8.39 -7.38 1.85
C VAL A 202 8.32 -6.34 2.97
N CYS A 203 9.18 -6.52 3.98
CA CYS A 203 9.40 -5.58 5.08
C CYS A 203 10.91 -5.38 5.21
N LEU A 204 11.39 -4.19 4.83
CA LEU A 204 12.80 -3.82 4.83
C LEU A 204 13.10 -2.85 5.98
N GLY A 205 14.36 -2.81 6.44
CA GLY A 205 14.80 -1.89 7.50
C GLY A 205 14.62 -2.45 8.91
N ASP A 206 14.34 -1.58 9.88
CA ASP A 206 14.12 -1.95 11.27
C ASP A 206 12.77 -2.67 11.45
N GLN A 207 12.84 -3.98 11.64
CA GLN A 207 11.67 -4.85 11.81
C GLN A 207 10.88 -4.61 13.10
N ASN A 208 11.49 -3.94 14.10
CA ASN A 208 10.87 -3.64 15.38
C ASN A 208 10.20 -2.26 15.44
N ALA A 209 10.35 -1.45 14.38
CA ALA A 209 9.75 -0.12 14.32
C ALA A 209 8.22 -0.15 14.45
N THR A 210 7.68 0.91 15.06
CA THR A 210 6.24 1.20 15.18
C THR A 210 5.94 2.61 14.63
N ILE A 211 4.66 3.00 14.58
CA ILE A 211 4.21 4.30 14.01
C ILE A 211 3.62 5.25 15.04
#